data_AF-A0A6P2BIV0-F1
#
_entry.id   AF-A0A6P2BIV0-F1
#
_cell.length_a   1.000
_cell.length_b   1.000
_cell.length_c   1.000
_cell.angle_alpha   90.00
_cell.angle_beta   90.00
_cell.angle_gamma   90.00
#
_symmetry.space_group_name_H-M   'P 1'
#
loop_
_entity.id
_entity.type
_entity.pdbx_description
1 polymer ?
#
loop_
_entity_poly.entity_id
_entity_poly.type
_entity_poly.pdbx_seq_one_letter_code
_entity_poly.pdbx_strand_id
1 'polypeptide(L)'
;MTDKTVPRLAALPEGSATPDADQVADYLRDHPEFFIGRDALLTDLLLPHGSGGSVSLVERQLSLMRERNQGMRRRLNEMVRTARFNHRLFERTLELTLHLMETSGAEARLRSLGEGLTHGFDLDAVAMHGIEREGFPSSLRAAVPVTRESAAIDAVANLLRPGRIVCGLLREPELDFLFGEQQTNVASAAVMPVEVPGGLLLLALGSQDPNHFTPDMGTLFIRFLGDAIARLLEQEVAPGATGATGTA
;
A
#
# COMPACT_ATOMS: atom_id res chain seq x y z
N MET A 1 -13.05 44.94 76.29
CA MET A 1 -12.65 46.36 76.27
C MET A 1 -11.12 46.38 76.33
N THR A 2 -10.46 46.67 75.19
CA THR A 2 -9.50 47.79 74.99
C THR A 2 -8.18 47.61 75.77
N ASP A 3 -6.96 47.76 75.25
CA ASP A 3 -6.41 48.38 74.04
C ASP A 3 -4.93 47.92 73.89
N LYS A 4 -4.43 47.98 72.65
CA LYS A 4 -3.03 48.11 72.18
C LYS A 4 -1.88 47.33 72.84
N THR A 5 -1.29 46.47 72.02
CA THR A 5 0.14 46.62 71.68
C THR A 5 0.35 46.20 70.22
N VAL A 6 0.51 47.19 69.33
CA VAL A 6 0.88 46.96 67.92
C VAL A 6 2.41 47.00 67.86
N PRO A 7 3.11 45.94 67.45
CA PRO A 7 4.52 46.03 67.10
C PRO A 7 4.63 46.55 65.66
N ARG A 8 5.22 47.74 65.58
CA ARG A 8 5.89 48.42 64.46
C ARG A 8 6.21 47.52 63.26
N LEU A 9 5.61 47.84 62.11
CA LEU A 9 5.98 47.32 60.80
C LEU A 9 7.45 47.67 60.53
N ALA A 10 8.31 46.65 60.45
CA ALA A 10 9.67 46.81 59.94
C ALA A 10 9.60 47.12 58.44
N ALA A 11 10.25 48.21 58.04
CA ALA A 11 10.34 48.64 56.66
C ALA A 11 10.93 47.53 55.77
N LEU A 12 10.18 47.12 54.76
CA LEU A 12 10.69 46.29 53.66
C LEU A 12 11.62 47.17 52.80
N PRO A 13 12.78 46.66 52.36
CA PRO A 13 13.71 47.43 51.53
C PRO A 13 13.07 47.80 50.19
N GLU A 14 13.08 49.09 49.87
CA GLU A 14 12.69 49.63 48.56
C GLU A 14 13.65 49.09 47.48
N GLY A 15 13.16 48.19 46.62
CA GLY A 15 13.98 47.66 45.54
C GLY A 15 13.53 46.36 44.86
N SER A 16 12.43 45.72 45.29
CA SER A 16 11.85 44.61 44.51
C SER A 16 10.70 45.15 43.68
N ALA A 17 11.00 45.63 42.46
CA ALA A 17 9.96 45.71 41.44
C ALA A 17 9.36 44.31 41.33
N THR A 18 8.08 44.17 41.68
CA THR A 18 7.35 42.93 41.44
C THR A 18 7.51 42.63 39.95
N PRO A 19 8.17 41.52 39.57
CA PRO A 19 8.39 41.22 38.17
C PRO A 19 7.03 41.15 37.48
N ASP A 20 6.96 41.76 36.30
CA ASP A 20 5.73 41.70 35.51
C ASP A 20 5.45 40.24 35.11
N ALA A 21 4.17 39.91 34.90
CA ALA A 21 3.76 38.53 34.62
C ALA A 21 4.47 37.96 33.38
N ASP A 22 4.67 38.80 32.36
CA ASP A 22 5.39 38.44 31.14
C ASP A 22 6.88 38.18 31.40
N GLN A 23 7.50 38.94 32.30
CA GLN A 23 8.90 38.75 32.69
C GLN A 23 9.10 37.45 33.46
N VAL A 24 8.14 37.09 34.33
CA VAL A 24 8.16 35.79 35.03
C VAL A 24 7.95 34.64 34.04
N ALA A 25 7.07 34.81 33.06
CA ALA A 25 6.79 33.80 32.03
C ALA A 25 8.00 33.56 31.12
N ASP A 26 8.69 34.63 30.69
CA ASP A 26 9.90 34.55 29.87
C ASP A 26 11.04 33.88 30.65
N TYR A 27 11.23 34.26 31.91
CA TYR A 27 12.24 33.66 32.78
C TYR A 27 12.02 32.15 32.98
N LEU A 28 10.78 31.71 33.23
CA LEU A 28 10.46 30.29 33.36
C LEU A 28 10.59 29.52 32.03
N ARG A 29 10.44 30.19 30.88
CA ARG A 29 10.64 29.59 29.56
C ARG A 29 12.11 29.35 29.27
N ASP A 30 12.96 30.28 29.69
CA ASP A 30 14.41 30.20 29.49
C ASP A 30 15.10 29.29 30.53
N HIS A 31 14.43 28.97 31.64
CA HIS A 31 14.94 28.10 32.71
C HIS A 31 13.96 26.96 33.08
N PRO A 32 13.79 25.95 32.21
CA PRO A 32 12.83 24.86 32.41
C PRO A 32 13.14 23.94 33.60
N GLU A 33 14.40 23.88 34.03
CA GLU A 33 14.87 23.11 35.20
C GLU A 33 14.62 23.81 36.54
N PHE A 34 14.06 25.02 36.55
CA PHE A 34 13.96 25.88 37.73
C PHE A 34 13.30 25.20 38.96
N PHE A 35 12.36 24.28 38.72
CA PHE A 35 11.64 23.57 39.78
C PHE A 35 12.33 22.27 40.26
N ILE A 36 13.39 21.82 39.61
CA ILE A 36 14.11 20.60 40.02
C ILE A 36 14.81 20.84 41.38
N GLY A 37 14.49 20.02 42.37
CA GLY A 37 15.02 20.14 43.74
C GLY A 37 14.37 21.24 44.58
N ARG A 38 13.29 21.86 44.08
CA ARG A 38 12.51 22.89 44.78
C ARG A 38 11.03 22.49 44.92
N ASP A 39 10.80 21.24 45.29
CA ASP A 39 9.44 20.65 45.37
C ASP A 39 8.52 21.36 46.38
N ALA A 40 9.10 21.98 47.42
CA ALA A 40 8.37 22.81 48.38
C ALA A 40 7.70 24.03 47.71
N LEU A 41 8.35 24.65 46.71
CA LEU A 41 7.77 25.79 45.98
C LEU A 41 6.55 25.39 45.15
N LEU A 42 6.50 24.15 44.65
CA LEU A 42 5.33 23.63 43.93
C LEU A 42 4.15 23.39 44.89
N THR A 43 4.44 23.04 46.13
CA THR A 43 3.43 22.76 47.17
C THR A 43 2.80 24.06 47.69
N ASP A 44 3.60 25.13 47.79
CA ASP A 44 3.17 26.44 48.27
C ASP A 44 2.55 27.31 47.17
N LEU A 45 2.71 26.93 45.89
CA LEU A 45 2.13 27.65 44.77
C LEU A 45 0.60 27.48 44.77
N LEU A 46 -0.10 28.53 45.22
CA LEU A 46 -1.55 28.67 45.07
C LEU A 46 -1.89 28.88 43.59
N LEU A 47 -1.91 27.79 42.83
CA LEU A 47 -2.57 27.72 41.54
C LEU A 47 -4.07 27.68 41.82
N PRO A 48 -4.84 28.74 41.49
CA PRO A 48 -6.28 28.71 41.68
C PRO A 48 -6.84 27.57 40.82
N HIS A 49 -7.28 26.51 41.49
CA HIS A 49 -8.03 25.43 40.86
C HIS A 49 -9.42 26.00 40.62
N GLY A 50 -9.64 26.57 39.44
CA GLY A 50 -10.99 26.80 38.96
C GLY A 50 -11.71 25.46 38.98
N SER A 51 -12.76 25.35 39.78
CA SER A 51 -13.77 24.31 39.67
C SER A 51 -14.12 24.13 38.18
N GLY A 52 -13.62 23.04 37.60
CA GLY A 52 -13.76 22.69 36.18
C GLY A 52 -12.66 23.28 35.27
N GLY A 53 -11.66 22.45 34.92
CA GLY A 53 -11.08 22.52 33.56
C GLY A 53 -9.59 22.80 33.34
N SER A 54 -8.68 22.79 34.33
CA SER A 54 -7.23 22.95 34.05
C SER A 54 -6.44 21.63 34.22
N VAL A 55 -5.86 21.12 33.13
CA VAL A 55 -5.01 19.92 33.09
C VAL A 55 -3.57 20.30 33.43
N SER A 56 -2.90 19.58 34.34
CA SER A 56 -1.48 19.80 34.69
C SER A 56 -0.59 19.70 33.45
N LEU A 57 0.40 20.60 33.29
CA LEU A 57 1.35 20.58 32.18
C LEU A 57 2.05 19.22 32.03
N VAL A 58 2.36 18.57 33.14
CA VAL A 58 2.96 17.22 33.16
C VAL A 58 1.96 16.16 32.70
N GLU A 59 0.70 16.25 33.13
CA GLU A 59 -0.36 15.36 32.67
C GLU A 59 -0.65 15.55 31.17
N ARG A 60 -0.63 16.80 30.69
CA ARG A 60 -0.78 17.13 29.28
C ARG A 60 0.41 16.63 28.47
N GLN A 61 1.63 16.78 28.95
CA GLN A 61 2.84 16.28 28.31
C GLN A 61 2.86 14.74 28.26
N LEU A 62 2.47 14.08 29.36
CA LEU A 62 2.35 12.62 29.42
C LEU A 62 1.25 12.10 28.48
N SER A 63 0.13 12.81 28.41
CA SER A 63 -0.96 12.53 27.46
C SER A 63 -0.49 12.64 26.01
N LEU A 64 0.20 13.72 25.66
CA LEU A 64 0.78 13.92 24.32
C LEU A 64 1.83 12.85 23.98
N MET A 65 2.67 12.45 24.94
CA MET A 65 3.64 11.38 24.74
C MET A 65 2.97 10.02 24.53
N ARG A 66 1.89 9.73 25.27
CA ARG A 66 1.09 8.52 25.06
C ARG A 66 0.41 8.52 23.69
N GLU A 67 -0.16 9.64 23.27
CA GLU A 67 -0.77 9.79 21.96
C GLU A 67 0.26 9.59 20.83
N ARG A 68 1.44 10.20 20.96
CA ARG A 68 2.57 9.98 20.02
C ARG A 68 3.02 8.53 20.02
N ASN A 69 3.18 7.89 21.18
CA ASN A 69 3.59 6.49 21.27
C ASN A 69 2.55 5.57 20.61
N GLN A 70 1.26 5.80 20.87
CA GLN A 70 0.17 5.07 20.21
C GLN A 70 0.17 5.32 18.69
N GLY A 71 0.43 6.55 18.24
CA GLY A 71 0.59 6.88 16.83
C GLY A 71 1.75 6.12 16.18
N MET A 72 2.92 6.09 16.83
CA MET A 72 4.08 5.34 16.36
C MET A 72 3.82 3.83 16.33
N ARG A 73 3.20 3.27 17.38
CA ARG A 73 2.82 1.86 17.41
C ARG A 73 1.85 1.49 16.28
N ARG A 74 0.86 2.36 15.99
CA ARG A 74 -0.05 2.16 14.86
C ARG A 74 0.70 2.11 13.53
N ARG A 75 1.58 3.07 13.27
CA ARG A 75 2.41 3.11 12.05
C ARG A 75 3.35 1.90 11.93
N LEU A 76 3.97 1.48 13.04
CA LEU A 76 4.83 0.29 13.04
C LEU A 76 4.02 -0.97 12.73
N ASN A 77 2.84 -1.13 13.34
CA ASN A 77 1.97 -2.26 13.05
C ASN A 77 1.51 -2.27 11.59
N GLU A 78 1.25 -1.11 10.99
CA GLU A 78 0.93 -0.97 9.57
C GLU A 78 2.11 -1.40 8.70
N MET A 79 3.33 -0.91 8.97
CA MET A 79 4.54 -1.32 8.25
C MET A 79 4.78 -2.84 8.35
N VAL A 80 4.61 -3.43 9.53
CA VAL A 80 4.75 -4.89 9.73
C VAL A 80 3.68 -5.65 8.95
N ARG A 81 2.45 -5.16 8.88
CA ARG A 81 1.38 -5.76 8.06
C ARG A 81 1.73 -5.71 6.58
N THR A 82 2.16 -4.56 6.08
CA THR A 82 2.60 -4.39 4.68
C THR A 82 3.81 -5.28 4.37
N ALA A 83 4.78 -5.38 5.27
CA ALA A 83 5.95 -6.25 5.09
C ALA A 83 5.54 -7.73 5.01
N ARG A 84 4.64 -8.20 5.88
CA ARG A 84 4.12 -9.57 5.83
C ARG A 84 3.32 -9.84 4.55
N PHE A 85 2.51 -8.88 4.10
CA PHE A 85 1.77 -8.97 2.86
C PHE A 85 2.72 -9.10 1.65
N ASN A 86 3.71 -8.21 1.56
CA ASN A 86 4.71 -8.25 0.49
C ASN A 86 5.53 -9.54 0.50
N HIS A 87 5.88 -10.05 1.69
CA HIS A 87 6.60 -11.31 1.81
C HIS A 87 5.77 -12.48 1.27
N ARG A 88 4.49 -12.57 1.64
CA ARG A 88 3.59 -13.58 1.07
C ARG A 88 3.44 -13.46 -0.44
N LEU A 89 3.25 -12.23 -0.95
CA LEU A 89 3.19 -11.98 -2.40
C LEU A 89 4.45 -12.48 -3.13
N PHE A 90 5.62 -12.21 -2.54
CA PHE A 90 6.90 -12.66 -3.09
C PHE A 90 7.01 -14.20 -3.10
N GLU A 91 6.70 -14.87 -1.98
CA GLU A 91 6.71 -16.34 -1.90
C GLU A 91 5.77 -16.96 -2.93
N ARG A 92 4.53 -16.46 -3.04
CA ARG A 92 3.55 -16.94 -4.03
C ARG A 92 3.99 -16.72 -5.46
N THR A 93 4.60 -15.57 -5.73
CA THR A 93 5.14 -15.26 -7.06
C THR A 93 6.28 -16.20 -7.42
N LEU A 94 7.16 -16.50 -6.47
CA LEU A 94 8.25 -17.46 -6.67
C LEU A 94 7.71 -18.86 -6.93
N GLU A 95 6.81 -19.36 -6.07
CA GLU A 95 6.17 -20.68 -6.21
C GLU A 95 5.48 -20.83 -7.57
N LEU A 96 4.66 -19.83 -7.94
CA LEU A 96 3.95 -19.84 -9.21
C LEU A 96 4.92 -19.83 -10.40
N THR A 97 5.96 -19.01 -10.35
CA THR A 97 6.94 -18.92 -11.45
C THR A 97 7.66 -20.24 -11.66
N LEU A 98 8.10 -20.89 -10.58
CA LEU A 98 8.73 -22.21 -10.65
C LEU A 98 7.77 -23.24 -11.26
N HIS A 99 6.51 -23.25 -10.81
CA HIS A 99 5.49 -24.13 -11.36
C HIS A 99 5.26 -23.89 -12.87
N LEU A 100 5.23 -22.64 -13.32
CA LEU A 100 5.07 -22.30 -14.74
C LEU A 100 6.28 -22.74 -15.59
N MET A 101 7.48 -22.73 -15.01
CA MET A 101 8.70 -23.21 -15.68
C MET A 101 8.70 -24.74 -15.85
N GLU A 102 8.11 -25.47 -14.92
CA GLU A 102 7.97 -26.93 -14.97
C GLU A 102 6.83 -27.37 -15.90
N THR A 103 5.78 -26.55 -16.03
CA THR A 103 4.64 -26.83 -16.90
C THR A 103 5.01 -26.68 -18.38
N SER A 104 4.70 -27.72 -19.15
CA SER A 104 4.91 -27.77 -20.61
C SER A 104 3.60 -27.61 -21.37
N GLY A 105 3.64 -26.88 -22.48
CA GLY A 105 2.51 -26.57 -23.34
C GLY A 105 1.83 -25.25 -22.95
N ALA A 106 1.61 -24.40 -23.94
CA ALA A 106 1.07 -23.06 -23.74
C ALA A 106 -0.30 -23.07 -23.05
N GLU A 107 -1.17 -24.00 -23.43
CA GLU A 107 -2.49 -24.16 -22.82
C GLU A 107 -2.40 -24.54 -21.34
N ALA A 108 -1.60 -25.56 -21.01
CA ALA A 108 -1.42 -26.00 -19.64
C ALA A 108 -0.79 -24.89 -18.78
N ARG A 109 0.19 -24.16 -19.33
CA ARG A 109 0.85 -23.07 -18.62
C ARG A 109 -0.08 -21.89 -18.35
N LEU A 110 -0.88 -21.47 -19.32
CA LEU A 110 -1.87 -20.40 -19.11
C LEU A 110 -2.94 -20.82 -18.10
N ARG A 111 -3.37 -22.09 -18.13
CA ARG A 111 -4.28 -22.64 -17.12
C ARG A 111 -3.67 -22.58 -15.72
N SER A 112 -2.43 -23.06 -15.55
CA SER A 112 -1.68 -23.00 -14.29
C SER A 112 -1.50 -21.55 -13.80
N LEU A 113 -1.25 -20.60 -14.71
CA LEU A 113 -1.15 -19.18 -14.38
C LEU A 113 -2.48 -18.65 -13.83
N GLY A 114 -3.59 -18.93 -14.52
CA GLY A 114 -4.92 -18.53 -14.07
C GLY A 114 -5.27 -19.11 -12.71
N GLU A 115 -5.07 -20.41 -12.52
CA GLU A 115 -5.33 -21.09 -11.25
C GLU A 115 -4.45 -20.55 -10.11
N GLY A 116 -3.15 -20.35 -10.37
CA GLY A 116 -2.21 -19.83 -9.38
C GLY A 116 -2.50 -18.39 -8.98
N LEU A 117 -2.94 -17.54 -9.91
CA LEU A 117 -3.36 -16.18 -9.63
C LEU A 117 -4.61 -16.14 -8.76
N THR A 118 -5.64 -16.93 -9.10
CA THR A 118 -6.90 -16.97 -8.35
C THR A 118 -6.71 -17.48 -6.92
N HIS A 119 -5.90 -18.54 -6.71
CA HIS A 119 -5.72 -19.13 -5.37
C HIS A 119 -4.62 -18.48 -4.54
N GLY A 120 -3.66 -17.80 -5.18
CA GLY A 120 -2.44 -17.31 -4.53
C GLY A 120 -2.46 -15.85 -4.11
N PHE A 121 -3.34 -15.01 -4.69
CA PHE A 121 -3.19 -13.55 -4.67
C PHE A 121 -4.41 -12.77 -4.18
N ASP A 122 -5.37 -13.41 -3.50
CA ASP A 122 -6.61 -12.79 -3.00
C ASP A 122 -7.37 -12.03 -4.12
N LEU A 123 -7.47 -12.65 -5.30
CA LEU A 123 -8.14 -12.10 -6.48
C LEU A 123 -9.55 -12.68 -6.62
N ASP A 124 -10.50 -11.84 -7.00
CA ASP A 124 -11.90 -12.25 -7.20
C ASP A 124 -12.17 -12.70 -8.64
N ALA A 125 -11.41 -12.18 -9.60
CA ALA A 125 -11.51 -12.55 -11.00
C ALA A 125 -10.13 -12.52 -11.69
N VAL A 126 -9.89 -13.49 -12.56
CA VAL A 126 -8.71 -13.51 -13.44
C VAL A 126 -9.18 -13.84 -14.84
N ALA A 127 -8.79 -13.02 -15.81
CA ALA A 127 -9.09 -13.24 -17.21
C ALA A 127 -7.84 -13.09 -18.07
N MET A 128 -7.78 -13.87 -19.14
CA MET A 128 -6.74 -13.82 -20.14
C MET A 128 -7.38 -13.77 -21.52
N HIS A 129 -6.94 -12.83 -22.35
CA HIS A 129 -7.50 -12.63 -23.69
C HIS A 129 -6.42 -12.40 -24.73
N GLY A 130 -6.44 -13.18 -25.80
CA GLY A 130 -5.52 -13.03 -26.92
C GLY A 130 -5.96 -11.94 -27.90
N ILE A 131 -5.04 -11.04 -28.24
CA ILE A 131 -5.22 -10.05 -29.30
C ILE A 131 -4.38 -10.47 -30.49
N GLU A 132 -5.03 -11.08 -31.48
CA GLU A 132 -4.32 -11.66 -32.63
C GLU A 132 -3.94 -10.60 -33.66
N ARG A 133 -2.68 -10.71 -34.11
CA ARG A 133 -2.13 -10.12 -35.33
C ARG A 133 -1.69 -11.25 -36.26
N GLU A 134 -1.04 -10.89 -37.36
CA GLU A 134 -0.47 -11.89 -38.27
C GLU A 134 0.57 -12.77 -37.56
N GLY A 135 0.46 -14.08 -37.74
CA GLY A 135 1.35 -15.05 -37.10
C GLY A 135 0.97 -15.46 -35.67
N PHE A 136 -0.23 -15.13 -35.17
CA PHE A 136 -0.66 -15.56 -33.84
C PHE A 136 -0.70 -17.10 -33.71
N PRO A 137 -0.04 -17.69 -32.71
CA PRO A 137 0.09 -19.14 -32.55
C PRO A 137 -1.25 -19.85 -32.34
N SER A 138 -1.42 -20.99 -33.02
CA SER A 138 -2.61 -21.85 -32.83
C SER A 138 -2.71 -22.41 -31.41
N SER A 139 -1.57 -22.67 -30.75
CA SER A 139 -1.52 -23.13 -29.36
C SER A 139 -2.09 -22.10 -28.39
N LEU A 140 -1.81 -20.82 -28.59
CA LEU A 140 -2.41 -19.73 -27.79
C LEU A 140 -3.88 -19.54 -28.13
N ARG A 141 -4.25 -19.65 -29.42
CA ARG A 141 -5.65 -19.53 -29.85
C ARG A 141 -6.55 -20.63 -29.27
N ALA A 142 -6.00 -21.81 -28.99
CA ALA A 142 -6.73 -22.88 -28.33
C ALA A 142 -6.87 -22.68 -26.81
N ALA A 143 -6.00 -21.88 -26.20
CA ALA A 143 -5.89 -21.75 -24.75
C ALA A 143 -6.75 -20.63 -24.15
N VAL A 144 -6.99 -19.56 -24.90
CA VAL A 144 -7.72 -18.38 -24.43
C VAL A 144 -8.67 -17.86 -25.50
N PRO A 145 -9.72 -17.10 -25.12
CA PRO A 145 -10.51 -16.34 -26.10
C PRO A 145 -9.60 -15.39 -26.89
N VAL A 146 -9.86 -15.26 -28.20
CA VAL A 146 -9.03 -14.45 -29.11
C VAL A 146 -9.89 -13.51 -29.93
N THR A 147 -9.46 -12.26 -30.02
CA THR A 147 -10.06 -11.23 -30.88
C THR A 147 -8.99 -10.61 -31.76
N ARG A 148 -9.33 -10.28 -33.01
CA ARG A 148 -8.42 -9.52 -33.88
C ARG A 148 -8.19 -8.12 -33.33
N GLU A 149 -6.95 -7.64 -33.44
CA GLU A 149 -6.61 -6.29 -32.97
C GLU A 149 -7.56 -5.21 -33.53
N SER A 150 -7.88 -5.28 -34.83
CA SER A 150 -8.79 -4.32 -35.48
C SER A 150 -10.19 -4.27 -34.86
N ALA A 151 -10.66 -5.38 -34.28
CA ALA A 151 -11.96 -5.46 -33.61
C ALA A 151 -11.87 -5.14 -32.11
N ALA A 152 -10.69 -5.29 -31.50
CA ALA A 152 -10.46 -5.00 -30.08
C ALA A 152 -10.22 -3.52 -29.79
N ILE A 153 -9.73 -2.75 -30.78
CA ILE A 153 -9.42 -1.32 -30.63
C ILE A 153 -10.62 -0.52 -30.08
N ASP A 154 -11.84 -0.81 -30.54
CA ASP A 154 -13.02 -0.07 -30.12
C ASP A 154 -13.35 -0.26 -28.63
N ALA A 155 -13.07 -1.44 -28.08
CA ALA A 155 -13.36 -1.77 -26.68
C ALA A 155 -12.20 -1.44 -25.72
N VAL A 156 -10.96 -1.74 -26.12
CA VAL A 156 -9.81 -1.81 -25.18
C VAL A 156 -8.53 -1.10 -25.67
N ALA A 157 -8.62 -0.14 -26.62
CA ALA A 157 -7.43 0.53 -27.19
C ALA A 157 -6.41 1.08 -26.19
N ASN A 158 -6.87 1.60 -25.04
CA ASN A 158 -6.00 2.09 -23.97
C ASN A 158 -5.21 0.99 -23.24
N LEU A 159 -5.70 -0.25 -23.27
CA LEU A 159 -5.11 -1.43 -22.62
C LEU A 159 -4.12 -2.17 -23.53
N LEU A 160 -4.13 -1.90 -24.84
CA LEU A 160 -3.29 -2.60 -25.82
C LEU A 160 -1.83 -2.12 -25.86
N ARG A 161 -1.44 -1.10 -25.08
CA ARG A 161 -0.08 -0.53 -25.14
C ARG A 161 0.92 -1.46 -24.42
N PRO A 162 1.85 -2.12 -25.14
CA PRO A 162 2.77 -3.08 -24.54
C PRO A 162 3.54 -2.52 -23.36
N GLY A 163 3.69 -3.32 -22.31
CA GLY A 163 4.45 -2.96 -21.12
C GLY A 163 3.82 -1.88 -20.24
N ARG A 164 2.64 -1.32 -20.58
CA ARG A 164 1.90 -0.40 -19.71
C ARG A 164 0.81 -1.15 -18.97
N ILE A 165 0.95 -1.23 -17.65
CA ILE A 165 -0.07 -1.77 -16.76
C ILE A 165 -1.08 -0.66 -16.46
N VAL A 166 -2.37 -0.95 -16.63
CA VAL A 166 -3.46 -0.04 -16.29
C VAL A 166 -4.14 -0.54 -15.03
N CYS A 167 -4.26 0.30 -14.02
CA CYS A 167 -4.90 -0.01 -12.74
C CYS A 167 -6.06 0.95 -12.46
N GLY A 168 -7.10 0.46 -11.80
CA GLY A 168 -8.23 1.25 -11.32
C GLY A 168 -9.58 0.72 -11.78
N LEU A 169 -10.53 1.64 -11.90
CA LEU A 169 -11.87 1.34 -12.41
C LEU A 169 -11.83 1.28 -13.94
N LEU A 170 -12.18 0.12 -14.50
CA LEU A 170 -12.33 -0.08 -15.93
C LEU A 170 -13.69 0.40 -16.41
N ARG A 171 -13.78 0.75 -17.70
CA ARG A 171 -15.05 1.14 -18.34
C ARG A 171 -15.91 -0.09 -18.61
N GLU A 172 -17.22 0.07 -18.72
CA GLU A 172 -18.14 -1.05 -19.03
C GLU A 172 -17.72 -1.86 -20.28
N PRO A 173 -17.32 -1.26 -21.42
CA PRO A 173 -16.86 -2.04 -22.58
C PRO A 173 -15.58 -2.83 -22.32
N GLU A 174 -14.69 -2.32 -21.45
CA GLU A 174 -13.44 -2.99 -21.09
C GLU A 174 -13.73 -4.16 -20.14
N LEU A 175 -14.65 -3.97 -19.19
CA LEU A 175 -15.10 -5.01 -18.25
C LEU A 175 -15.82 -6.15 -18.96
N ASP A 176 -16.76 -5.83 -19.85
CA ASP A 176 -17.49 -6.83 -20.63
C ASP A 176 -16.54 -7.62 -21.55
N PHE A 177 -15.60 -6.93 -22.20
CA PHE A 177 -14.60 -7.57 -23.06
C PHE A 177 -13.68 -8.52 -22.29
N LEU A 178 -13.22 -8.14 -21.09
CA LEU A 178 -12.23 -8.91 -20.33
C LEU A 178 -12.86 -9.98 -19.43
N PHE A 179 -13.93 -9.63 -18.71
CA PHE A 179 -14.48 -10.46 -17.63
C PHE A 179 -15.86 -11.05 -17.98
N GLY A 180 -16.55 -10.55 -19.02
CA GLY A 180 -17.86 -11.02 -19.43
C GLY A 180 -18.84 -11.09 -18.25
N GLU A 181 -19.37 -12.29 -17.97
CA GLU A 181 -20.32 -12.52 -16.87
C GLU A 181 -19.75 -12.20 -15.48
N GLN A 182 -18.42 -12.19 -15.31
CA GLN A 182 -17.76 -11.90 -14.03
C GLN A 182 -17.61 -10.40 -13.76
N GLN A 183 -17.99 -9.52 -14.68
CA GLN A 183 -17.80 -8.07 -14.54
C GLN A 183 -18.45 -7.49 -13.28
N THR A 184 -19.55 -8.06 -12.81
CA THR A 184 -20.26 -7.61 -11.60
C THR A 184 -19.48 -7.83 -10.31
N ASN A 185 -18.47 -8.71 -10.34
CA ASN A 185 -17.59 -9.00 -9.23
C ASN A 185 -16.27 -8.21 -9.30
N VAL A 186 -16.17 -7.19 -10.16
CA VAL A 186 -14.95 -6.42 -10.36
C VAL A 186 -15.23 -4.94 -10.08
N ALA A 187 -14.76 -4.45 -8.93
CA ALA A 187 -14.82 -3.04 -8.54
C ALA A 187 -13.51 -2.29 -8.85
N SER A 188 -12.38 -3.00 -8.83
CA SER A 188 -11.09 -2.50 -9.33
C SER A 188 -10.36 -3.60 -10.09
N ALA A 189 -9.53 -3.21 -11.06
CA ALA A 189 -8.76 -4.15 -11.86
C ALA A 189 -7.36 -3.64 -12.21
N ALA A 190 -6.46 -4.58 -12.51
CA ALA A 190 -5.18 -4.33 -13.14
C ALA A 190 -5.07 -5.14 -14.43
N VAL A 191 -4.74 -4.48 -15.53
CA VAL A 191 -4.60 -5.10 -16.85
C VAL A 191 -3.18 -4.90 -17.36
N MET A 192 -2.53 -6.00 -17.70
CA MET A 192 -1.21 -6.02 -18.31
C MET A 192 -1.27 -6.62 -19.72
N PRO A 193 -0.92 -5.86 -20.76
CA PRO A 193 -0.64 -6.41 -22.08
C PRO A 193 0.75 -7.04 -22.09
N VAL A 194 0.77 -8.35 -22.37
CA VAL A 194 1.97 -9.17 -22.50
C VAL A 194 2.24 -9.39 -23.98
N GLU A 195 3.45 -9.10 -24.44
CA GLU A 195 3.83 -9.38 -25.82
C GLU A 195 4.05 -10.88 -26.02
N VAL A 196 3.44 -11.42 -27.07
CA VAL A 196 3.59 -12.80 -27.50
C VAL A 196 3.81 -12.84 -29.01
N PRO A 197 4.38 -13.90 -29.58
CA PRO A 197 4.53 -14.00 -31.03
C PRO A 197 3.19 -13.76 -31.74
N GLY A 198 3.20 -12.90 -32.76
CA GLY A 198 2.02 -12.61 -33.57
C GLY A 198 0.86 -11.91 -32.84
N GLY A 199 1.07 -11.27 -31.68
CA GLY A 199 0.00 -10.53 -31.00
C GLY A 199 0.29 -10.06 -29.58
N LEU A 200 -0.76 -9.90 -28.79
CA LEU A 200 -0.69 -9.62 -27.34
C LEU A 200 -1.54 -10.63 -26.57
N LEU A 201 -1.18 -10.85 -25.32
CA LEU A 201 -2.01 -11.52 -24.33
C LEU A 201 -2.36 -10.49 -23.25
N LEU A 202 -3.62 -10.13 -23.11
CA LEU A 202 -4.09 -9.29 -22.01
C LEU A 202 -4.30 -10.16 -20.78
N LEU A 203 -3.54 -9.88 -19.72
CA LEU A 203 -3.74 -10.46 -18.39
C LEU A 203 -4.51 -9.44 -17.55
N ALA A 204 -5.75 -9.77 -17.17
CA ALA A 204 -6.62 -8.93 -16.37
C ALA A 204 -6.87 -9.57 -15.00
N LEU A 205 -6.59 -8.81 -13.94
CA LEU A 205 -6.80 -9.19 -12.55
C LEU A 205 -7.89 -8.29 -11.98
N GLY A 206 -8.91 -8.86 -11.36
CA GLY A 206 -10.05 -8.14 -10.80
C GLY A 206 -10.22 -8.41 -9.32
N SER A 207 -10.68 -7.39 -8.59
CA SER A 207 -11.09 -7.49 -7.19
C SER A 207 -12.41 -6.78 -6.94
N GLN A 208 -13.19 -7.29 -5.99
CA GLN A 208 -14.40 -6.66 -5.45
C GLN A 208 -14.09 -5.47 -4.54
N ASP A 209 -12.84 -5.34 -4.06
CA ASP A 209 -12.43 -4.15 -3.31
C ASP A 209 -12.03 -3.03 -4.29
N PRO A 210 -12.73 -1.88 -4.30
CA PRO A 210 -12.40 -0.75 -5.17
C PRO A 210 -11.03 -0.13 -4.85
N ASN A 211 -10.44 -0.41 -3.69
CA ASN A 211 -9.14 0.11 -3.26
C ASN A 211 -7.99 -0.90 -3.44
N HIS A 212 -8.25 -2.08 -3.99
CA HIS A 212 -7.21 -3.09 -4.20
C HIS A 212 -6.23 -2.64 -5.29
N PHE A 213 -6.73 -2.38 -6.51
CA PHE A 213 -5.92 -1.94 -7.65
C PHE A 213 -6.00 -0.42 -7.83
N THR A 214 -5.27 0.32 -7.00
CA THR A 214 -5.15 1.78 -7.14
C THR A 214 -4.09 2.16 -8.18
N PRO A 215 -4.17 3.35 -8.82
CA PRO A 215 -3.14 3.82 -9.73
C PRO A 215 -1.74 3.95 -9.10
N ASP A 216 -1.68 4.16 -7.78
CA ASP A 216 -0.43 4.29 -7.00
C ASP A 216 0.11 2.94 -6.50
N MET A 217 -0.61 1.83 -6.73
CA MET A 217 -0.21 0.50 -6.31
C MET A 217 1.09 0.07 -7.04
N GLY A 218 1.99 -0.57 -6.30
CA GLY A 218 3.15 -1.22 -6.90
C GLY A 218 2.74 -2.38 -7.80
N THR A 219 2.96 -2.26 -9.11
CA THR A 219 2.62 -3.28 -10.11
C THR A 219 3.78 -4.24 -10.43
N LEU A 220 4.79 -4.29 -9.56
CA LEU A 220 6.03 -5.03 -9.81
C LEU A 220 5.79 -6.53 -10.02
N PHE A 221 4.93 -7.15 -9.19
CA PHE A 221 4.66 -8.58 -9.30
C PHE A 221 3.89 -8.92 -10.58
N ILE A 222 2.92 -8.08 -10.96
CA ILE A 222 2.15 -8.24 -12.21
C ILE A 222 3.10 -8.18 -13.40
N ARG A 223 3.97 -7.16 -13.42
CA ARG A 223 5.01 -7.03 -14.45
C ARG A 223 5.90 -8.26 -14.51
N PHE A 224 6.41 -8.71 -13.36
CA PHE A 224 7.29 -9.87 -13.29
C PHE A 224 6.62 -11.13 -13.85
N LEU A 225 5.38 -11.42 -13.43
CA LEU A 225 4.63 -12.57 -13.95
C LEU A 225 4.35 -12.45 -15.45
N GLY A 226 3.97 -11.26 -15.92
CA GLY A 226 3.76 -10.99 -17.34
C GLY A 226 5.03 -11.19 -18.17
N ASP A 227 6.17 -10.69 -17.70
CA ASP A 227 7.47 -10.85 -18.39
C ASP A 227 7.94 -12.32 -18.35
N ALA A 228 7.68 -13.03 -17.25
CA ALA A 228 8.01 -14.44 -17.12
C ALA A 228 7.17 -15.30 -18.08
N ILE A 229 5.84 -15.10 -18.11
CA ILE A 229 4.97 -15.85 -19.01
C ILE A 229 5.28 -15.53 -20.48
N ALA A 230 5.58 -14.28 -20.83
CA ALA A 230 5.98 -13.89 -22.18
C ALA A 230 7.14 -14.75 -22.69
N ARG A 231 8.21 -14.84 -21.89
CA ARG A 231 9.41 -15.63 -22.23
C ARG A 231 9.12 -17.13 -22.32
N LEU A 232 8.34 -17.65 -21.39
CA LEU A 232 7.99 -19.08 -21.38
C LEU A 232 7.13 -19.47 -22.58
N LEU A 233 6.23 -18.58 -23.04
CA LEU A 233 5.43 -18.81 -24.24
C LEU A 233 6.25 -18.64 -25.52
N GLU A 234 7.17 -17.66 -25.56
CA GLU A 234 8.06 -17.45 -26.69
C GLU A 234 8.94 -18.68 -26.97
N GLN A 235 9.47 -19.32 -25.92
CA GLN A 235 10.28 -20.55 -26.04
C GLN A 235 9.51 -21.73 -26.64
N GLU A 236 8.19 -21.81 -26.42
CA GLU A 236 7.37 -22.90 -26.94
C GLU A 236 6.89 -22.68 -28.37
N VAL A 237 6.77 -21.42 -28.77
CA VAL A 237 6.30 -21.04 -30.10
C VAL A 237 7.47 -20.91 -31.07
N ALA A 238 8.68 -20.66 -30.59
CA ALA A 238 9.88 -20.66 -31.41
C ALA A 238 10.09 -22.03 -32.08
N PRO A 239 10.34 -22.09 -33.41
CA PRO A 239 10.60 -23.35 -34.10
C PRO A 239 11.86 -23.98 -33.50
N GLY A 240 11.75 -25.26 -33.14
CA GLY A 240 12.68 -25.96 -32.25
C GLY A 240 14.17 -25.71 -32.50
N ALA A 241 14.87 -25.31 -31.43
CA ALA A 241 16.29 -25.63 -31.30
C ALA A 241 16.42 -27.16 -31.22
N THR A 242 16.83 -27.74 -32.34
CA THR A 242 17.05 -29.17 -32.51
C THR A 242 18.33 -29.62 -31.77
N GLY A 243 18.26 -30.72 -31.03
CA GLY A 243 19.34 -31.72 -31.01
C GLY A 243 19.98 -32.07 -29.67
N ALA A 244 19.61 -33.22 -29.10
CA ALA A 244 20.55 -34.29 -28.70
C ALA A 244 19.78 -35.56 -28.28
N THR A 245 19.27 -36.30 -29.25
CA THR A 245 19.05 -37.75 -29.10
C THR A 245 20.44 -38.38 -29.08
N GLY A 246 20.94 -38.68 -27.88
CA GLY A 246 22.16 -39.47 -27.69
C GLY A 246 21.86 -40.95 -27.88
N THR A 247 21.96 -41.44 -29.12
CA THR A 247 22.25 -42.86 -29.39
C THR A 247 23.76 -42.98 -29.61
N ALA A 248 24.45 -43.63 -28.67
CA ALA A 248 25.68 -44.38 -28.87
C ALA A 248 25.71 -45.51 -27.84
#